data_AF-A0A2J7RJV8-F1
#
_entry.id   AF-A0A2J7RJV8-F1
#
_cell.length_a   1.000
_cell.length_b   1.000
_cell.length_c   1.000
_cell.angle_alpha   90.00
_cell.angle_beta   90.00
_cell.angle_gamma   90.00
#
_symmetry.space_group_name_H-M   'P 1'
#
loop_
_entity.id
_entity.type
_entity.pdbx_description
1 polymer ?
#
loop_
_entity_poly.entity_id
_entity_poly.type
_entity_poly.pdbx_seq_one_letter_code
_entity_poly.pdbx_strand_id
1 'polypeptide(L)'
;MASKGVFLVNSPNIKYNNDFIEADYDYQTTKVESNGDVLMATPVTTKLHIRTKRQVPKLGLMLVGWGGNNGSTVTAALLANKLQLSWETKTGTRKADWYGSITQASTVRLGTGVNGQDVYIPMSQFLPMVNPDDIVVDGWDISSMNLADAMKRAQVLDINLQQQLRPYMQNMKPRPSIYFPDFIAANQASTLQLRISWQQSKQMPKKCHRQLCLQFPASWKGRPTSMDLHRIPLFLVALN
;
A
#
# COMPACT_ATOMS: atom_id res chain seq x y z
N MET A 1 21.72 -9.23 12.70
CA MET A 1 21.49 -9.29 11.24
C MET A 1 21.30 -7.87 10.74
N ALA A 2 22.30 -7.32 10.05
CA ALA A 2 22.30 -5.94 9.57
C ALA A 2 21.14 -5.69 8.59
N SER A 3 20.43 -4.58 8.76
CA SER A 3 19.36 -4.17 7.84
C SER A 3 19.93 -3.97 6.43
N LYS A 4 19.34 -4.62 5.42
CA LYS A 4 19.63 -4.40 3.98
C LYS A 4 19.24 -2.97 3.56
N GLY A 5 20.14 -2.01 3.77
CA GLY A 5 20.13 -0.70 3.12
C GLY A 5 21.56 -0.39 2.67
N VAL A 6 21.78 -0.32 1.36
CA VAL A 6 23.10 -0.43 0.68
C VAL A 6 23.74 0.95 0.42
N PHE A 7 23.18 2.03 0.95
CA PHE A 7 23.64 3.40 0.67
C PHE A 7 23.63 4.28 1.93
N LEU A 8 24.70 5.05 2.12
CA LEU A 8 24.87 6.03 3.18
C LEU A 8 25.24 7.38 2.58
N VAL A 9 24.69 8.46 3.13
CA VAL A 9 25.03 9.83 2.75
C VAL A 9 26.01 10.39 3.76
N ASN A 10 27.21 10.74 3.31
CA ASN A 10 28.18 11.44 4.14
C ASN A 10 27.90 12.95 4.11
N SER A 11 27.18 13.47 5.10
CA SER A 11 26.83 14.89 5.21
C SER A 11 26.80 15.32 6.67
N PRO A 12 27.26 16.53 7.02
CA PRO A 12 27.15 17.07 8.38
C PRO A 12 25.71 17.23 8.85
N ASN A 13 24.75 17.32 7.91
CA ASN A 13 23.33 17.49 8.18
C ASN A 13 22.59 16.17 8.38
N ILE A 14 23.28 15.03 8.34
CA ILE A 14 22.67 13.71 8.48
C ILE A 14 23.34 12.96 9.64
N LYS A 15 22.52 12.42 10.54
CA LYS A 15 22.95 11.60 11.66
C LYS A 15 22.27 10.25 11.60
N TYR A 16 23.07 9.19 11.72
CA TYR A 16 22.59 7.82 11.77
C TYR A 16 22.74 7.28 13.19
N ASN A 17 21.67 6.72 13.74
CA ASN A 17 21.73 5.88 14.94
C ASN A 17 21.04 4.54 14.67
N ASN A 18 20.95 3.66 15.68
CA ASN A 18 20.37 2.32 15.51
C ASN A 18 18.88 2.36 15.12
N ASP A 19 18.16 3.39 15.55
CA ASP A 19 16.70 3.47 15.43
C ASP A 19 16.24 4.44 14.33
N PHE A 20 17.02 5.47 14.02
CA PHE A 20 16.62 6.59 13.18
C PHE A 20 17.73 7.08 12.24
N ILE A 21 17.29 7.66 11.12
CA ILE A 21 18.03 8.57 10.25
C ILE A 21 17.46 9.96 10.54
N GLU A 22 18.31 10.88 10.99
CA GLU A 22 17.94 12.26 11.26
C GLU A 22 18.58 13.16 10.21
N ALA A 23 17.79 14.06 9.61
CA ALA A 23 18.23 14.95 8.55
C ALA A 23 17.75 16.38 8.81
N ASP A 24 18.69 17.31 8.77
CA ASP A 24 18.43 18.75 8.80
C ASP A 24 18.33 19.27 7.37
N TYR A 25 17.18 19.86 7.02
CA TYR A 25 16.88 20.29 5.65
C TYR A 25 16.32 21.72 5.63
N ASP A 26 16.98 22.61 4.90
CA ASP A 26 16.53 23.98 4.68
C ASP A 26 15.55 24.00 3.49
N TYR A 27 14.25 24.01 3.77
CA TYR A 27 13.19 24.10 2.76
C TYR A 27 13.02 25.54 2.29
N GLN A 28 13.41 25.79 1.04
CA GLN A 28 13.34 27.10 0.41
C GLN A 28 12.07 27.21 -0.44
N THR A 29 11.32 28.29 -0.24
CA THR A 29 10.10 28.61 -0.99
C THR A 29 9.99 30.12 -1.19
N THR A 30 9.02 30.58 -1.98
CA THR A 30 8.80 32.01 -2.24
C THR A 30 7.37 32.37 -1.88
N LYS A 31 7.20 33.31 -0.94
CA LYS A 31 5.90 33.89 -0.63
C LYS A 31 5.64 35.04 -1.60
N VAL A 32 4.48 35.04 -2.26
CA VAL A 32 4.10 36.13 -3.17
C VAL A 32 2.90 36.87 -2.59
N GLU A 33 3.02 38.19 -2.47
CA GLU A 33 1.96 39.08 -2.03
C GLU A 33 1.62 40.05 -3.15
N SER A 34 0.33 40.35 -3.35
CA SER A 34 -0.13 41.32 -4.33
C SER A 34 -0.52 42.61 -3.62
N ASN A 35 0.13 43.72 -4.00
CA ASN A 35 -0.18 45.06 -3.54
C ASN A 35 -0.61 45.90 -4.75
N GLY A 36 -1.86 45.72 -5.19
CA GLY A 36 -2.39 46.33 -6.41
C GLY A 36 -1.78 45.70 -7.65
N ASP A 37 -1.06 46.50 -8.45
CA ASP A 37 -0.41 46.05 -9.69
C ASP A 37 0.98 45.43 -9.48
N VAL A 38 1.51 45.48 -8.25
CA VAL A 38 2.85 44.98 -7.93
C VAL A 38 2.76 43.63 -7.21
N LEU A 39 3.42 42.63 -7.77
CA LEU A 39 3.68 41.35 -7.11
C LEU A 39 5.02 41.40 -6.38
N MET A 40 4.99 41.26 -5.06
CA MET A 40 6.19 41.16 -4.24
C MET A 40 6.49 39.69 -3.93
N ALA A 41 7.56 39.17 -4.52
CA ALA A 41 8.05 37.83 -4.27
C ALA A 41 9.16 37.86 -3.20
N THR A 42 8.91 37.21 -2.06
CA THR A 42 9.85 37.14 -0.93
C THR A 42 10.35 35.70 -0.77
N PRO A 43 11.64 35.41 -1.02
CA PRO A 43 12.23 34.12 -0.70
C PRO A 43 12.20 33.86 0.81
N VAL A 44 11.77 32.67 1.20
CA VAL A 44 11.66 32.23 2.60
C VAL A 44 12.34 30.88 2.74
N THR A 45 13.12 30.72 3.81
CA THR A 45 13.73 29.44 4.18
C THR A 45 13.14 28.95 5.50
N THR A 46 12.65 27.72 5.51
CA THR A 46 12.15 27.03 6.72
C THR A 46 13.06 25.86 7.04
N LYS A 47 13.62 25.82 8.25
CA LYS A 47 14.45 24.70 8.70
C LYS A 47 13.57 23.54 9.14
N LEU A 48 13.75 22.38 8.53
CA LEU A 48 13.05 21.14 8.85
C LEU A 48 14.02 20.15 9.50
N HIS A 49 13.60 19.55 10.60
CA HIS A 49 14.28 18.43 11.24
C HIS A 49 13.47 17.16 10.97
N ILE A 50 13.93 16.33 10.05
CA ILE A 50 13.23 15.13 9.59
C ILE A 50 13.82 13.90 10.27
N ARG A 51 12.99 13.10 10.93
CA ARG A 51 13.39 11.85 11.57
C ARG A 51 12.69 10.67 10.91
N THR A 52 13.47 9.77 10.32
CA THR A 52 13.00 8.56 9.64
C THR A 52 13.38 7.32 10.44
N LYS A 53 12.41 6.49 10.82
CA LYS A 53 12.66 5.25 11.56
C LYS A 53 13.31 4.19 10.65
N ARG A 54 14.35 3.53 11.16
CA ARG A 54 15.11 2.49 10.44
C ARG A 54 14.43 1.12 10.47
N GLN A 55 13.76 0.81 11.58
CA GLN A 55 13.01 -0.44 11.69
C GLN A 55 11.69 -0.35 10.93
N VAL A 56 11.60 -1.09 9.84
CA VAL A 56 10.39 -1.25 9.03
C VAL A 56 9.38 -2.13 9.79
N PRO A 57 8.15 -1.65 10.03
CA PRO A 57 7.12 -2.44 10.72
C PRO A 57 6.52 -3.50 9.80
N LYS A 58 5.88 -4.52 10.39
CA LYS A 58 4.96 -5.39 9.65
C LYS A 58 3.78 -4.58 9.11
N LEU A 59 3.40 -4.79 7.85
CA LEU A 59 2.31 -4.07 7.20
C LEU A 59 1.10 -4.98 6.97
N GLY A 60 -0.04 -4.57 7.52
CA GLY A 60 -1.35 -5.09 7.13
C GLY A 60 -2.04 -4.10 6.18
N LEU A 61 -2.53 -4.60 5.05
CA LEU A 61 -3.30 -3.85 4.07
C LEU A 61 -4.76 -4.32 4.13
N MET A 62 -5.67 -3.38 4.40
CA MET A 62 -7.11 -3.66 4.43
C MET A 62 -7.81 -2.99 3.26
N LEU A 63 -8.34 -3.81 2.35
CA LEU A 63 -8.99 -3.32 1.14
C LEU A 63 -10.51 -3.28 1.29
N VAL A 64 -11.11 -2.15 0.94
CA VAL A 64 -12.56 -2.06 0.74
C VAL A 64 -12.82 -2.34 -0.75
N GLY A 65 -13.71 -3.30 -1.03
CA GLY A 65 -13.83 -3.88 -2.37
C GLY A 65 -12.74 -4.90 -2.67
N TRP A 66 -12.34 -5.70 -1.66
CA TRP A 66 -11.24 -6.65 -1.80
C TRP A 66 -11.47 -7.72 -2.88
N GLY A 67 -12.73 -8.11 -3.09
CA GLY A 67 -13.13 -9.02 -4.17
C GLY A 67 -13.36 -8.31 -5.51
N GLY A 68 -13.14 -7.01 -5.62
CA GLY A 68 -13.16 -6.28 -6.88
C GLY A 68 -11.91 -6.55 -7.73
N ASN A 69 -11.90 -6.05 -8.98
CA ASN A 69 -10.83 -6.30 -9.94
C ASN A 69 -9.45 -5.92 -9.38
N ASN A 70 -9.32 -4.73 -8.78
CA ASN A 70 -8.07 -4.26 -8.20
C ASN A 70 -7.68 -5.07 -6.97
N GLY A 71 -8.64 -5.36 -6.08
CA GLY A 71 -8.37 -6.09 -4.83
C GLY A 71 -7.89 -7.52 -5.07
N SER A 72 -8.53 -8.25 -5.99
CA SER A 72 -8.08 -9.58 -6.40
C SER A 72 -6.74 -9.53 -7.12
N THR A 73 -6.50 -8.53 -7.97
CA THR A 73 -5.26 -8.41 -8.75
C THR A 73 -4.05 -8.05 -7.88
N VAL A 74 -4.18 -7.09 -6.96
CA VAL A 74 -3.12 -6.73 -6.01
C VAL A 74 -2.75 -7.93 -5.12
N THR A 75 -3.76 -8.66 -4.63
CA THR A 75 -3.52 -9.84 -3.81
C THR A 75 -2.81 -10.94 -4.59
N ALA A 76 -3.23 -11.18 -5.84
CA ALA A 76 -2.59 -12.12 -6.74
C ALA A 76 -1.14 -11.71 -7.06
N ALA A 77 -0.87 -10.43 -7.33
CA ALA A 77 0.47 -9.92 -7.62
C ALA A 77 1.43 -10.10 -6.44
N LEU A 78 0.97 -9.83 -5.21
CA LEU A 78 1.73 -10.07 -3.98
C LEU A 78 2.07 -11.55 -3.82
N LEU A 79 1.09 -12.44 -3.99
CA LEU A 79 1.30 -13.89 -3.89
C LEU A 79 2.23 -14.42 -4.99
N ALA A 80 2.03 -13.99 -6.24
CA ALA A 80 2.83 -14.43 -7.36
C ALA A 80 4.31 -14.03 -7.20
N ASN A 81 4.58 -12.80 -6.79
CA ASN A 81 5.94 -12.32 -6.50
C ASN A 81 6.55 -13.06 -5.30
N LYS A 82 5.79 -13.20 -4.20
CA LYS A 82 6.26 -13.90 -3.00
C LYS A 82 6.61 -15.36 -3.25
N LEU A 83 5.82 -16.05 -4.08
CA LEU A 83 6.04 -17.44 -4.48
C LEU A 83 7.00 -17.58 -5.67
N GLN A 84 7.50 -16.47 -6.21
CA GLN A 84 8.41 -16.42 -7.37
C GLN A 84 7.85 -17.19 -8.58
N LEU A 85 6.55 -17.06 -8.83
CA LEU A 85 5.88 -17.80 -9.88
C LEU A 85 6.33 -17.39 -11.28
N SER A 86 6.28 -18.35 -12.19
CA SER A 86 6.40 -18.16 -13.63
C SER A 86 5.33 -18.98 -14.35
N TRP A 87 4.84 -18.48 -15.48
CA TRP A 87 3.81 -19.14 -16.25
C TRP A 87 4.04 -18.97 -17.75
N GLU A 88 3.62 -19.96 -18.52
CA GLU A 88 3.66 -19.90 -19.97
C GLU A 88 2.57 -18.96 -20.50
N THR A 89 2.93 -18.17 -21.51
CA THR A 89 1.99 -17.36 -22.29
C THR A 89 2.16 -17.70 -23.77
N LYS A 90 1.27 -17.16 -24.63
CA LYS A 90 1.41 -17.31 -26.09
C LYS A 90 2.74 -16.79 -26.65
N THR A 91 3.43 -15.91 -25.92
CA THR A 91 4.69 -15.27 -26.34
C THR A 91 5.91 -15.78 -25.57
N GLY A 92 5.73 -16.86 -24.79
CA GLY A 92 6.77 -17.47 -23.96
C GLY A 92 6.52 -17.31 -22.46
N THR A 93 7.47 -17.78 -21.67
CA THR A 93 7.40 -17.77 -20.21
C THR A 93 7.48 -16.36 -19.65
N ARG A 94 6.57 -16.02 -18.73
CA ARG A 94 6.61 -14.80 -17.92
C ARG A 94 6.94 -15.16 -16.48
N LYS A 95 7.65 -14.27 -15.78
CA LYS A 95 7.92 -14.35 -14.34
C LYS A 95 7.14 -13.24 -13.65
N ALA A 96 6.68 -13.49 -12.43
CA ALA A 96 6.11 -12.45 -11.59
C ALA A 96 7.14 -11.33 -11.35
N ASP A 97 6.70 -10.08 -11.53
CA ASP A 97 7.49 -8.88 -11.32
C ASP A 97 6.62 -7.75 -10.75
N TRP A 98 7.24 -6.58 -10.56
CA TRP A 98 6.60 -5.36 -10.06
C TRP A 98 6.57 -4.24 -11.12
N TYR A 99 6.54 -4.57 -12.40
CA TYR A 99 6.45 -3.54 -13.44
C TYR A 99 5.21 -2.68 -13.27
N GLY A 100 5.39 -1.37 -13.49
CA GLY A 100 4.38 -0.35 -13.19
C GLY A 100 4.40 0.17 -11.74
N SER A 101 5.10 -0.50 -10.81
CA SER A 101 5.30 0.04 -9.46
C SER A 101 6.48 1.00 -9.43
N ILE A 102 6.23 2.27 -9.13
CA ILE A 102 7.30 3.28 -8.98
C ILE A 102 8.28 2.83 -7.87
N THR A 103 7.80 2.37 -6.73
CA THR A 103 8.70 2.05 -5.61
C THR A 103 9.56 0.81 -5.87
N GLN A 104 9.05 -0.18 -6.61
CA GLN A 104 9.75 -1.46 -6.81
C GLN A 104 10.48 -1.57 -8.15
N ALA A 105 10.05 -0.82 -9.18
CA ALA A 105 10.59 -0.92 -10.54
C ALA A 105 11.25 0.37 -11.04
N SER A 106 11.35 1.43 -10.23
CA SER A 106 12.08 2.66 -10.59
C SER A 106 13.42 2.80 -9.86
N THR A 107 14.25 3.68 -10.40
CA THR A 107 15.53 4.07 -9.79
C THR A 107 15.57 5.56 -9.53
N VAL A 108 16.44 5.95 -8.60
CA VAL A 108 16.74 7.35 -8.26
C VAL A 108 18.21 7.60 -8.57
N ARG A 109 18.51 8.68 -9.30
CA ARG A 109 19.89 9.13 -9.53
C ARG A 109 20.46 9.71 -8.24
N LEU A 110 21.59 9.17 -7.79
CA LEU A 110 22.32 9.70 -6.63
C LEU A 110 23.28 10.82 -7.01
N GLY A 111 23.88 10.73 -8.19
CA GLY A 111 24.87 11.69 -8.66
C GLY A 111 25.80 11.06 -9.69
N THR A 112 27.01 11.60 -9.78
CA THR A 112 28.05 11.16 -10.71
C THR A 112 29.12 10.36 -9.98
N GLY A 113 29.48 9.19 -10.50
CA GLY A 113 30.52 8.32 -9.97
C GLY A 113 31.93 8.81 -10.31
N VAL A 114 32.94 8.16 -9.73
CA VAL A 114 34.37 8.49 -9.93
C VAL A 114 34.83 8.42 -11.39
N ASN A 115 34.13 7.63 -12.20
CA ASN A 115 34.37 7.45 -13.64
C ASN A 115 33.55 8.42 -14.52
N GLY A 116 32.83 9.39 -13.92
CA GLY A 116 31.98 10.34 -14.63
C GLY A 116 30.61 9.80 -15.06
N GLN A 117 30.29 8.54 -14.74
CA GLN A 117 28.99 7.95 -15.08
C GLN A 117 27.95 8.21 -14.00
N ASP A 118 26.68 8.30 -14.39
CA ASP A 118 25.59 8.47 -13.45
C ASP A 118 25.37 7.21 -12.61
N VAL A 119 25.25 7.40 -11.29
CA VAL A 119 24.98 6.31 -10.34
C VAL A 119 23.52 6.36 -9.93
N TYR A 120 22.83 5.22 -10.09
CA TYR A 120 21.43 5.04 -9.76
C TYR A 120 21.27 3.96 -8.69
N ILE A 121 20.29 4.12 -7.81
CA ILE A 121 19.87 3.06 -6.89
C ILE A 121 18.37 2.78 -7.03
N PRO A 122 17.91 1.55 -6.75
CA PRO A 122 16.48 1.26 -6.69
C PRO A 122 15.78 2.17 -5.68
N MET A 123 14.60 2.70 -6.04
CA MET A 123 13.85 3.59 -5.15
C MET A 123 13.50 2.92 -3.81
N SER A 124 13.17 1.63 -3.84
CA SER A 124 12.92 0.80 -2.65
C SER A 124 14.10 0.69 -1.68
N GLN A 125 15.31 1.05 -2.11
CA GLN A 125 16.53 1.04 -1.30
C GLN A 125 16.96 2.44 -0.85
N PHE A 126 16.25 3.50 -1.27
CA PHE A 126 16.61 4.88 -0.95
C PHE A 126 16.39 5.19 0.54
N LEU A 127 15.33 4.63 1.13
CA LEU A 127 15.03 4.69 2.56
C LEU A 127 14.54 3.31 3.05
N PRO A 128 14.50 3.07 4.36
CA PRO A 128 13.90 1.87 4.92
C PRO A 128 12.40 1.75 4.54
N MET A 129 12.10 0.92 3.55
CA MET A 129 10.75 0.71 3.01
C MET A 129 10.25 -0.71 3.25
N VAL A 130 8.93 -0.90 3.25
CA VAL A 130 8.29 -2.21 3.36
C VAL A 130 8.60 -3.05 2.12
N ASN A 131 9.02 -4.29 2.32
CA ASN A 131 9.07 -5.28 1.26
C ASN A 131 7.64 -5.73 0.92
N PRO A 132 7.18 -5.65 -0.34
CA PRO A 132 5.87 -6.16 -0.74
C PRO A 132 5.56 -7.58 -0.27
N ASP A 133 6.55 -8.48 -0.22
CA ASP A 133 6.36 -9.88 0.20
C ASP A 133 5.94 -10.02 1.68
N ASP A 134 6.20 -8.98 2.48
CA ASP A 134 5.85 -8.91 3.90
C ASP A 134 4.48 -8.27 4.17
N ILE A 135 3.80 -7.81 3.11
CA ILE A 135 2.45 -7.25 3.22
C ILE A 135 1.46 -8.40 3.41
N VAL A 136 0.62 -8.27 4.44
CA VAL A 136 -0.53 -9.16 4.62
C VAL A 136 -1.81 -8.43 4.25
N VAL A 137 -2.60 -9.05 3.39
CA VAL A 137 -3.84 -8.49 2.86
C VAL A 137 -5.04 -9.17 3.48
N ASP A 138 -6.02 -8.37 3.90
CA ASP A 138 -7.38 -8.77 4.26
C ASP A 138 -8.30 -7.62 3.80
N GLY A 139 -9.61 -7.72 3.99
CA GLY A 139 -10.51 -6.68 3.53
C GLY A 139 -11.98 -7.02 3.60
N TRP A 140 -12.78 -6.09 3.10
CA TRP A 140 -14.23 -6.16 3.05
C TRP A 140 -14.73 -6.10 1.62
N ASP A 141 -15.84 -6.78 1.36
CA ASP A 141 -16.57 -6.68 0.11
C ASP A 141 -18.07 -6.86 0.38
N ILE A 142 -18.90 -6.38 -0.54
CA ILE A 142 -20.35 -6.61 -0.53
C ILE A 142 -20.70 -8.01 -1.09
N SER A 143 -19.77 -8.60 -1.82
CA SER A 143 -19.84 -9.97 -2.34
C SER A 143 -19.11 -10.96 -1.41
N SER A 144 -19.69 -12.14 -1.17
CA SER A 144 -19.02 -13.27 -0.48
C SER A 144 -18.05 -14.05 -1.35
N MET A 145 -17.87 -13.65 -2.61
CA MET A 145 -17.00 -14.36 -3.55
C MET A 145 -15.56 -14.43 -3.01
N ASN A 146 -15.00 -15.64 -2.95
CA ASN A 146 -13.58 -15.81 -2.60
C ASN A 146 -12.69 -15.19 -3.68
N LEU A 147 -11.44 -14.90 -3.33
CA LEU A 147 -10.56 -14.19 -4.24
C LEU A 147 -10.15 -15.00 -5.49
N ALA A 148 -10.14 -16.34 -5.45
CA ALA A 148 -9.84 -17.11 -6.65
C ALA A 148 -10.94 -16.97 -7.70
N ASP A 149 -12.20 -16.98 -7.27
CA ASP A 149 -13.34 -16.77 -8.16
C ASP A 149 -13.48 -15.29 -8.56
N ALA A 150 -13.15 -14.36 -7.66
CA ALA A 150 -13.09 -12.93 -7.97
C ALA A 150 -12.02 -12.62 -9.03
N MET A 151 -10.84 -13.22 -8.92
CA MET A 151 -9.76 -13.12 -9.91
C MET A 151 -10.22 -13.66 -11.27
N LYS A 152 -10.94 -14.78 -11.30
CA LYS A 152 -11.53 -15.34 -12.52
C LYS A 152 -12.57 -14.39 -13.13
N ARG A 153 -13.44 -13.81 -12.30
CA ARG A 153 -14.44 -12.81 -12.72
C ARG A 153 -13.80 -11.54 -13.27
N ALA A 154 -12.68 -11.11 -12.69
CA ALA A 154 -12.00 -9.88 -13.09
C ALA A 154 -11.36 -9.96 -14.48
N GLN A 155 -11.00 -11.16 -14.95
CA GLN A 155 -10.43 -11.41 -16.28
C GLN A 155 -9.17 -10.56 -16.59
N VAL A 156 -8.41 -10.18 -15.55
CA VAL A 156 -7.19 -9.36 -15.68
C VAL A 156 -5.94 -10.22 -15.93
N LEU A 157 -5.79 -11.31 -15.17
CA LEU A 157 -4.57 -12.13 -15.17
C LEU A 157 -4.65 -13.27 -16.19
N ASP A 158 -3.49 -13.73 -16.67
CA ASP A 158 -3.39 -14.90 -17.54
C ASP A 158 -3.95 -16.17 -16.86
N ILE A 159 -4.64 -17.02 -17.61
CA ILE A 159 -5.33 -18.20 -17.09
C ILE A 159 -4.38 -19.18 -16.40
N ASN A 160 -3.14 -19.32 -16.88
CA ASN A 160 -2.16 -20.23 -16.29
C ASN A 160 -1.73 -19.73 -14.91
N LEU A 161 -1.53 -18.41 -14.77
CA LEU A 161 -1.25 -17.80 -13.48
C LEU A 161 -2.46 -17.93 -12.54
N GLN A 162 -3.68 -17.73 -13.03
CA GLN A 162 -4.90 -17.91 -12.23
C GLN A 162 -5.01 -19.33 -11.65
N GLN A 163 -4.68 -20.36 -12.45
CA GLN A 163 -4.70 -21.75 -12.01
C GLN A 163 -3.66 -22.00 -10.90
N GLN A 164 -2.44 -21.49 -11.06
CA GLN A 164 -1.38 -21.62 -10.05
C GLN A 164 -1.74 -20.91 -8.74
N LEU A 165 -2.44 -19.77 -8.81
CA LEU A 165 -2.82 -18.99 -7.63
C LEU A 165 -4.09 -19.49 -6.92
N ARG A 166 -4.94 -20.26 -7.60
CA ARG A 166 -6.22 -20.74 -7.06
C ARG A 166 -6.09 -21.43 -5.69
N PRO A 167 -5.14 -22.35 -5.44
CA PRO A 167 -5.00 -23.02 -4.14
C PRO A 167 -4.77 -22.04 -2.98
N TYR A 168 -4.12 -20.91 -3.25
CA TYR A 168 -3.80 -19.89 -2.24
C TYR A 168 -4.96 -18.91 -2.03
N MET A 169 -5.71 -18.59 -3.08
CA MET A 169 -6.76 -17.54 -3.05
C MET A 169 -8.18 -18.06 -2.79
N GLN A 170 -8.43 -19.37 -2.96
CA GLN A 170 -9.79 -19.94 -2.81
C GLN A 170 -10.34 -19.87 -1.37
N ASN A 171 -9.45 -19.83 -0.37
CA ASN A 171 -9.82 -19.73 1.04
C ASN A 171 -9.83 -18.27 1.54
N MET A 172 -9.43 -17.31 0.71
CA MET A 172 -9.46 -15.89 1.03
C MET A 172 -10.84 -15.33 0.72
N LYS A 173 -11.66 -15.13 1.74
CA LYS A 173 -13.01 -14.57 1.61
C LYS A 173 -13.08 -13.18 2.22
N PRO A 174 -13.64 -12.18 1.51
CA PRO A 174 -13.87 -10.87 2.08
C PRO A 174 -14.82 -10.91 3.28
N ARG A 175 -14.59 -10.01 4.22
CA ARG A 175 -15.50 -9.75 5.33
C ARG A 175 -16.74 -8.99 4.83
N PRO A 176 -17.90 -9.15 5.48
CA PRO A 176 -19.09 -8.38 5.13
C PRO A 176 -18.83 -6.87 5.21
N SER A 177 -19.04 -6.17 4.09
CA SER A 177 -18.98 -4.72 4.04
C SER A 177 -20.33 -4.07 4.37
N ILE A 178 -20.32 -2.76 4.58
CA ILE A 178 -21.52 -1.94 4.71
C ILE A 178 -21.94 -1.49 3.31
N TYR A 179 -23.22 -1.68 3.00
CA TYR A 179 -23.81 -1.28 1.72
C TYR A 179 -24.81 -0.15 1.90
N PHE A 180 -24.56 0.96 1.21
CA PHE A 180 -25.44 2.13 1.17
C PHE A 180 -25.99 2.29 -0.27
N PRO A 181 -27.24 1.85 -0.53
CA PRO A 181 -27.82 1.89 -1.88
C PRO A 181 -27.80 3.28 -2.52
N ASP A 182 -27.94 4.34 -1.72
CA ASP A 182 -27.99 5.74 -2.20
C ASP A 182 -26.65 6.25 -2.74
N PHE A 183 -25.54 5.56 -2.45
CA PHE A 183 -24.18 5.96 -2.80
C PHE A 183 -23.53 5.06 -3.85
N ILE A 184 -24.22 4.02 -4.32
CA ILE A 184 -23.70 3.04 -5.27
C ILE A 184 -24.70 2.86 -6.42
N ALA A 185 -24.20 2.68 -7.64
CA ALA A 185 -25.03 2.46 -8.81
C ALA A 185 -26.00 1.29 -8.60
N ALA A 186 -27.28 1.49 -8.97
CA ALA A 186 -28.36 0.53 -8.74
C ALA A 186 -28.12 -0.85 -9.39
N ASN A 187 -27.27 -0.92 -10.43
CA ASN A 187 -26.90 -2.16 -11.10
C ASN A 187 -26.04 -3.11 -10.25
N GLN A 188 -25.49 -2.66 -9.13
CA GLN A 188 -24.72 -3.52 -8.21
C GLN A 188 -25.61 -4.40 -7.31
N ALA A 189 -26.93 -4.22 -7.36
CA ALA A 189 -27.87 -4.91 -6.48
C ALA A 189 -27.81 -6.46 -6.59
N SER A 190 -27.52 -7.00 -7.77
CA SER A 190 -27.44 -8.46 -8.00
C SER A 190 -26.15 -9.11 -7.48
N THR A 191 -25.12 -8.33 -7.19
CA THR A 191 -23.81 -8.82 -6.68
C THR A 191 -23.78 -8.91 -5.14
N LEU A 192 -24.84 -8.43 -4.48
CA LEU A 192 -24.96 -8.31 -3.02
C LEU A 192 -25.26 -9.68 -2.37
N GLN A 193 -24.35 -10.16 -1.52
CA GLN A 193 -24.54 -11.41 -0.77
C GLN A 193 -24.19 -11.30 0.71
N LEU A 194 -23.29 -10.39 1.10
CA LEU A 194 -22.94 -10.13 2.49
C LEU A 194 -23.36 -8.71 2.87
N ARG A 195 -24.37 -8.58 3.73
CA ARG A 195 -24.84 -7.28 4.20
C ARG A 195 -24.93 -7.26 5.72
N ILE A 196 -24.27 -6.28 6.31
CA ILE A 196 -24.72 -5.74 7.60
C ILE A 196 -25.88 -4.81 7.27
N SER A 197 -27.08 -5.09 7.76
CA SER A 197 -28.26 -4.28 7.44
C SER A 197 -28.12 -2.86 8.00
N TRP A 198 -28.69 -1.87 7.34
CA TRP A 198 -28.76 -0.48 7.85
C TRP A 198 -29.38 -0.37 9.25
N GLN A 199 -30.33 -1.24 9.58
CA GLN A 199 -30.93 -1.28 10.93
C GLN A 199 -29.91 -1.75 11.97
N GLN A 200 -29.07 -2.73 11.64
CA GLN A 200 -27.95 -3.16 12.48
C GLN A 200 -26.82 -2.13 12.52
N SER A 201 -26.60 -1.36 11.45
CA SER A 201 -25.58 -0.29 11.44
C SER A 201 -25.99 0.94 12.23
N LYS A 202 -27.30 1.24 12.37
CA LYS A 202 -27.81 2.33 13.23
C LYS A 202 -27.57 2.10 14.73
N GLN A 203 -27.46 0.84 15.17
CA GLN A 203 -27.06 0.51 16.55
C GLN A 203 -25.54 0.57 16.76
N MET A 204 -24.75 0.61 15.68
CA MET A 204 -23.32 0.85 15.77
C MET A 204 -23.08 2.35 15.90
N PRO A 205 -22.30 2.82 16.90
CA PRO A 205 -22.03 4.24 17.08
C PRO A 205 -21.43 4.80 15.78
N LYS A 206 -21.77 6.05 15.43
CA LYS A 206 -21.35 6.78 14.21
C LYS A 206 -19.83 6.82 13.94
N LYS A 207 -19.00 6.17 14.77
CA LYS A 207 -17.59 5.82 14.55
C LYS A 207 -17.45 4.49 13.76
N CYS A 208 -18.21 4.35 12.67
CA CYS A 208 -18.40 3.09 11.95
C CYS A 208 -17.10 2.51 11.34
N HIS A 209 -16.20 3.37 10.84
CA HIS A 209 -14.91 2.94 10.28
C HIS A 209 -14.00 2.27 11.33
N ARG A 210 -14.05 2.72 12.59
CA ARG A 210 -13.16 2.22 13.65
C ARG A 210 -13.57 0.82 14.13
N GLN A 211 -14.86 0.51 14.13
CA GLN A 211 -15.40 -0.78 14.57
C GLN A 211 -15.10 -1.90 13.56
N LEU A 212 -15.15 -1.59 12.26
CA LEU A 212 -14.76 -2.54 11.20
C LEU A 212 -13.29 -2.94 11.35
N CYS A 213 -12.39 -1.99 11.62
CA CYS A 213 -10.97 -2.29 11.89
C CYS A 213 -10.74 -3.21 13.09
N LEU A 214 -11.60 -3.17 14.10
CA LEU A 214 -11.48 -4.00 15.31
C LEU A 214 -11.87 -5.47 15.07
N GLN A 215 -12.44 -5.82 13.91
CA GLN A 215 -12.79 -7.20 13.54
C GLN A 215 -11.57 -8.02 13.05
N PHE A 216 -10.35 -7.49 13.17
CA PHE A 216 -9.11 -8.22 12.91
C PHE A 216 -9.02 -9.51 13.76
N PRO A 217 -8.47 -10.61 13.22
CA PRO A 217 -8.27 -11.82 14.00
C PRO A 217 -7.36 -11.56 15.21
N ALA A 218 -7.79 -12.01 16.39
CA ALA A 218 -6.95 -12.03 17.58
C ALA A 218 -5.68 -12.88 17.43
N SER A 219 -5.58 -13.72 16.39
CA SER A 219 -4.40 -14.54 16.06
C SER A 219 -3.17 -13.72 15.66
N TRP A 220 -3.31 -12.41 15.52
CA TRP A 220 -2.21 -11.46 15.31
C TRP A 220 -1.74 -10.77 16.62
N LYS A 221 -2.34 -11.09 17.77
CA LYS A 221 -2.05 -10.45 19.06
C LYS A 221 -0.74 -10.96 19.67
N GLY A 222 0.31 -10.20 19.40
CA GLY A 222 1.48 -10.11 20.28
C GLY A 222 1.72 -8.68 20.75
N ARG A 223 0.70 -7.93 21.20
CA ARG A 223 0.85 -6.63 21.91
C ARG A 223 -0.47 -6.02 22.48
N PRO A 224 -0.39 -5.08 23.45
CA PRO A 224 -1.41 -4.76 24.46
C PRO A 224 -2.58 -3.92 23.93
N THR A 225 -3.66 -3.94 24.69
CA THR A 225 -5.01 -3.40 24.43
C THR A 225 -5.13 -1.86 24.38
N SER A 226 -4.03 -1.10 24.29
CA SER A 226 -4.07 0.35 24.09
C SER A 226 -3.70 0.70 22.64
N MET A 227 -4.68 1.17 21.87
CA MET A 227 -4.46 1.76 20.55
C MET A 227 -3.62 3.03 20.68
N ASP A 228 -2.32 2.94 20.40
CA ASP A 228 -1.48 4.08 20.05
C ASP A 228 -1.84 4.54 18.63
N LEU A 229 -2.19 5.82 18.47
CA LEU A 229 -2.58 6.46 17.21
C LEU A 229 -1.48 6.47 16.13
N HIS A 230 -0.29 5.92 16.41
CA HIS A 230 0.86 5.90 15.51
C HIS A 230 0.95 4.67 14.57
N ARG A 231 -0.07 3.80 14.54
CA ARG A 231 -0.11 2.64 13.62
C ARG A 231 -1.45 2.58 12.88
N ILE A 232 -1.55 3.36 11.82
CA ILE A 232 -2.74 3.45 10.97
C ILE A 232 -2.63 2.36 9.87
N PRO A 233 -3.59 1.43 9.75
CA PRO A 233 -3.67 0.56 8.56
C PRO A 233 -3.90 1.44 7.32
N LEU A 234 -3.14 1.22 6.26
CA LEU A 234 -3.31 1.97 5.01
C LEU A 234 -4.64 1.52 4.37
N PHE A 235 -5.55 2.47 4.14
CA PHE A 235 -6.81 2.23 3.44
C PHE A 235 -6.64 2.61 1.98
N LEU A 236 -6.72 1.62 1.09
CA LEU A 236 -6.89 1.87 -0.33
C LEU A 236 -8.35 1.58 -0.68
N VAL A 237 -9.09 2.64 -1.05
CA VAL A 237 -10.39 2.48 -1.70
C VAL A 237 -10.09 2.21 -3.17
N ALA A 238 -10.27 0.97 -3.60
CA ALA A 238 -10.29 0.65 -5.02
C ALA A 238 -11.60 1.20 -5.59
N LEU A 239 -11.57 2.43 -6.12
CA LEU A 239 -12.65 2.93 -6.96
C LEU A 239 -12.57 2.18 -8.29
N ASN A 240 -13.71 1.62 -8.71
CA ASN A 240 -13.90 1.10 -10.07
C ASN A 240 -13.95 2.25 -11.07
#